data_AF-A0A2V3I8K3-F1
#
_entry.id   AF-A0A2V3I8K3-F1
#
_cell.length_a   1.000
_cell.length_b   1.000
_cell.length_c   1.000
_cell.angle_alpha   90.00
_cell.angle_beta   90.00
_cell.angle_gamma   90.00
#
_symmetry.space_group_name_H-M   'P 1'
#
loop_
_entity.id
_entity.type
_entity.pdbx_description
1 polymer ?
#
loop_
_entity_poly.entity_id
_entity_poly.type
_entity_poly.pdbx_seq_one_letter_code
_entity_poly.pdbx_strand_id
1 'polypeptide(L)'
;MQIVADLLVATEECGREGIKTTSLLSKANLSHSRLEKFVSNLTGAGLVNKIEYDGRNVFVITPKGTQYLAQYKKFADVAESFGLEM
;
A
#
# COMPACT_ATOMS: atom_id res chain seq x y z
N MET A 1 -6.51 10.84 0.60
CA MET A 1 -5.63 9.90 -0.17
C MET A 1 -5.44 8.56 0.55
N GLN A 2 -6.51 8.06 1.16
CA GLN A 2 -6.45 7.00 2.17
C GLN A 2 -6.09 5.62 1.60
N ILE A 3 -6.53 5.32 0.37
CA ILE A 3 -6.36 4.00 -0.27
C ILE A 3 -4.88 3.63 -0.46
N VAL A 4 -4.03 4.59 -0.84
CA VAL A 4 -2.59 4.34 -1.03
C VAL A 4 -1.91 4.00 0.30
N ALA A 5 -2.27 4.74 1.35
CA ALA A 5 -1.76 4.49 2.69
C ALA A 5 -2.26 3.14 3.22
N ASP A 6 -3.53 2.79 3.00
CA ASP A 6 -4.13 1.52 3.39
C ASP A 6 -3.43 0.32 2.72
N LEU A 7 -3.17 0.40 1.41
CA LEU A 7 -2.38 -0.60 0.69
C LEU A 7 -0.97 -0.74 1.27
N LEU A 8 -0.29 0.38 1.55
CA LEU A 8 1.07 0.35 2.10
C LEU A 8 1.09 -0.27 3.50
N VAL A 9 0.13 0.09 4.36
CA VAL A 9 -0.05 -0.53 5.69
C VAL A 9 -0.26 -2.03 5.53
N ALA A 10 -1.18 -2.47 4.67
CA ALA A 10 -1.45 -3.89 4.46
C ALA A 10 -0.21 -4.67 3.98
N THR A 11 0.63 -4.05 3.15
CA THR A 11 1.91 -4.66 2.72
C THR A 11 3.00 -4.63 3.80
N GLU A 12 3.01 -3.62 4.68
CA GLU A 12 3.92 -3.51 5.82
C GLU A 12 3.60 -4.57 6.89
N GLU A 13 2.31 -4.78 7.19
CA GLU A 13 1.83 -5.77 8.17
C GLU A 13 2.20 -7.22 7.80
N CYS A 14 2.26 -7.55 6.50
CA CYS A 14 2.66 -8.88 6.02
C CYS A 14 4.19 -9.07 5.92
N GLY A 15 4.97 -8.01 6.12
CA GLY A 15 6.43 -8.07 6.12
C GLY A 15 7.02 -8.75 4.88
N ARG A 16 8.01 -9.62 5.09
CA ARG A 16 8.76 -10.30 4.01
C ARG A 16 7.97 -11.39 3.30
N GLU A 17 6.93 -11.93 3.91
CA GLU A 17 6.06 -12.93 3.28
C GLU A 17 5.22 -12.30 2.16
N GLY A 18 5.01 -10.98 2.25
CA GLY A 18 4.20 -10.23 1.31
C GLY A 18 2.73 -10.59 1.39
N ILE A 19 1.92 -9.79 0.70
CA ILE A 19 0.46 -9.95 0.70
C ILE A 19 -0.02 -10.35 -0.69
N LYS A 20 -0.89 -11.36 -0.75
CA LYS A 20 -1.49 -11.84 -2.00
C LYS A 20 -2.46 -10.79 -2.54
N THR A 21 -2.60 -10.72 -3.87
CA THR A 21 -3.59 -9.84 -4.52
C THR A 21 -5.00 -9.99 -3.94
N THR A 22 -5.44 -11.23 -3.69
CA THR A 22 -6.77 -11.53 -3.13
C THR A 22 -6.96 -11.00 -1.71
N SER A 23 -5.92 -11.08 -0.88
CA SER A 23 -5.93 -10.50 0.46
C SER A 23 -5.91 -8.98 0.43
N LEU A 24 -5.19 -8.37 -0.52
CA LEU A 24 -5.20 -6.93 -0.76
C LEU A 24 -6.59 -6.42 -1.16
N LEU A 25 -7.29 -7.14 -2.05
CA LEU A 25 -8.67 -6.83 -2.48
C LEU A 25 -9.62 -6.78 -1.29
N SER A 26 -9.53 -7.79 -0.41
CA SER A 26 -10.40 -7.89 0.76
C SER A 26 -10.11 -6.81 1.80
N LYS A 27 -8.84 -6.43 2.01
CA LYS A 27 -8.46 -5.39 2.98
C LYS A 27 -8.82 -3.98 2.50
N ALA A 28 -8.53 -3.65 1.24
CA ALA A 28 -8.72 -2.31 0.71
C ALA A 28 -10.18 -1.98 0.32
N ASN A 29 -11.10 -2.95 0.39
CA ASN A 29 -12.49 -2.82 -0.07
C ASN A 29 -12.61 -2.28 -1.52
N LEU A 30 -11.74 -2.77 -2.41
CA LEU A 30 -11.64 -2.33 -3.81
C LEU A 30 -12.08 -3.42 -4.78
N SER A 31 -12.64 -3.00 -5.92
CA SER A 31 -12.80 -3.87 -7.08
C SER A 31 -11.44 -4.21 -7.71
N HIS A 32 -11.37 -5.33 -8.44
CA HIS A 32 -10.14 -5.81 -9.11
C HIS A 32 -9.46 -4.73 -9.96
N SER A 33 -10.19 -4.10 -10.88
CA SER A 33 -9.62 -3.08 -11.77
C SER A 33 -9.15 -1.82 -11.04
N ARG A 34 -9.75 -1.46 -9.90
CA ARG A 34 -9.26 -0.35 -9.08
C ARG A 34 -7.95 -0.73 -8.41
N LEU A 35 -7.90 -1.92 -7.81
CA LEU A 35 -6.70 -2.43 -7.18
C LEU A 35 -5.52 -2.49 -8.16
N GLU A 36 -5.74 -3.02 -9.37
CA GLU A 36 -4.69 -3.13 -10.39
C GLU A 36 -4.08 -1.77 -10.73
N LYS A 37 -4.89 -0.70 -10.82
CA LYS A 37 -4.39 0.66 -11.02
C LYS A 37 -3.53 1.13 -9.85
N PHE A 38 -3.98 0.92 -8.62
CA PHE A 38 -3.22 1.31 -7.43
C PHE A 38 -1.91 0.53 -7.30
N VAL A 39 -1.96 -0.78 -7.47
CA VAL A 39 -0.78 -1.65 -7.45
C VAL A 39 0.21 -1.28 -8.55
N SER A 40 -0.28 -1.00 -9.76
CA SER A 40 0.55 -0.52 -10.87
C SER A 40 1.23 0.81 -10.52
N ASN A 41 0.50 1.76 -9.94
CA ASN A 41 1.04 3.04 -9.49
C ASN A 41 2.08 2.87 -8.37
N LEU A 42 1.80 2.04 -7.37
CA LEU A 42 2.71 1.77 -6.25
C LEU A 42 3.99 1.07 -6.69
N THR A 43 3.87 0.12 -7.62
CA THR A 43 5.01 -0.62 -8.18
C THR A 43 5.83 0.31 -9.09
N GLY A 44 5.17 1.07 -9.96
CA GLY A 44 5.81 2.07 -10.82
C GLY A 44 6.50 3.20 -10.05
N ALA A 45 5.97 3.57 -8.89
CA ALA A 45 6.60 4.53 -7.98
C ALA A 45 7.72 3.92 -7.12
N GLY A 46 7.92 2.60 -7.16
CA GLY A 46 8.90 1.88 -6.36
C GLY A 46 8.59 1.84 -4.86
N LEU A 47 7.32 1.99 -4.48
CA LEU A 47 6.87 1.91 -3.08
C LEU A 47 6.58 0.46 -2.66
N VAL A 48 6.26 -0.40 -3.62
CA VAL A 48 5.97 -1.82 -3.42
C VAL A 48 6.67 -2.61 -4.52
N ASN A 49 7.20 -3.79 -4.19
CA ASN A 49 7.68 -4.77 -5.15
C ASN A 49 6.61 -5.85 -5.38
N LYS A 50 6.47 -6.26 -6.64
CA LYS A 50 5.69 -7.43 -7.03
C LYS A 50 6.64 -8.62 -7.18
N ILE A 51 6.37 -9.69 -6.45
CA ILE A 51 7.13 -10.95 -6.51
C ILE A 51 6.16 -12.02 -7.02
N GLU A 52 6.58 -12.79 -8.02
CA GLU A 52 5.83 -13.95 -8.48
C GLU A 52 6.41 -15.21 -7.84
N TYR A 53 5.55 -15.99 -7.17
CA TYR A 53 5.90 -17.26 -6.54
C TYR A 53 4.79 -18.27 -6.79
N ASP A 54 5.13 -19.44 -7.35
CA ASP A 54 4.18 -20.53 -7.61
C ASP A 54 2.95 -20.08 -8.45
N GLY A 55 3.18 -19.23 -9.46
CA GLY A 55 2.12 -18.66 -10.30
C GLY A 55 1.21 -17.65 -9.59
N ARG A 56 1.57 -17.21 -8.37
CA ARG A 56 0.83 -16.23 -7.58
C ARG A 56 1.65 -14.96 -7.39
N ASN A 57 0.96 -13.83 -7.43
CA ASN A 57 1.56 -12.52 -7.15
C ASN A 57 1.47 -12.20 -5.65
N VAL A 58 2.60 -11.87 -5.05
CA VAL A 58 2.70 -11.30 -3.71
C VAL A 58 3.34 -9.92 -3.78
N PHE A 59 2.92 -9.03 -2.89
CA PHE A 59 3.37 -7.65 -2.84
C PHE A 59 4.10 -7.38 -1.53
N VAL A 60 5.28 -6.79 -1.62
CA VAL A 60 6.15 -6.50 -0.46
C VAL A 60 6.49 -5.02 -0.47
N ILE A 61 6.32 -4.34 0.67
CA ILE A 61 6.69 -2.93 0.79
C ILE A 61 8.20 -2.76 0.61
N THR A 62 8.62 -1.71 -0.10
CA THR A 62 10.05 -1.38 -0.25
C THR A 62 10.51 -0.46 0.89
N PRO A 63 11.83 -0.30 1.11
CA PRO A 63 12.33 0.71 2.05
C PRO A 63 11.79 2.12 1.73
N LYS A 64 11.68 2.46 0.44
CA LYS A 64 11.09 3.73 -0.03
C LYS A 64 9.60 3.81 0.34
N GLY A 65 8.86 2.72 0.21
CA GLY A 65 7.46 2.60 0.64
C GLY A 65 7.28 2.85 2.12
N THR A 66 8.11 2.24 2.97
CA THR A 66 8.09 2.45 4.43
C THR A 66 8.38 3.91 4.79
N GLN A 67 9.40 4.52 4.16
CA GLN A 67 9.70 5.93 4.38
C GLN A 67 8.55 6.84 3.96
N TYR A 68 7.94 6.57 2.80
CA TYR A 68 6.77 7.31 2.33
C TYR A 68 5.60 7.21 3.31
N LEU A 69 5.28 6.00 3.78
CA LEU A 69 4.21 5.77 4.74
C LEU A 69 4.44 6.51 6.06
N ALA A 70 5.69 6.53 6.55
CA ALA A 70 6.04 7.28 7.76
C ALA A 70 5.84 8.80 7.58
N GLN A 71 6.22 9.36 6.43
CA GLN A 71 5.99 10.78 6.12
C GLN A 71 4.51 11.09 5.95
N TYR A 72 3.75 10.19 5.30
CA TYR A 72 2.31 10.33 5.15
C TYR A 72 1.61 10.37 6.51
N LYS A 73 1.95 9.46 7.44
CA LYS A 73 1.42 9.45 8.81
C LYS A 73 1.70 10.77 9.55
N LYS A 74 2.93 11.28 9.47
CA LYS A 74 3.29 12.59 10.05
C LYS A 74 2.50 13.75 9.45
N PHE A 75 2.33 13.75 8.13
CA PHE A 75 1.56 14.79 7.45
C PHE A 75 0.09 14.73 7.83
N ALA A 76 -0.49 13.53 7.94
CA ALA A 76 -1.87 13.34 8.38
C ALA A 76 -2.10 13.84 9.82
N ASP A 77 -1.19 13.54 10.74
CA ASP A 77 -1.21 14.04 12.13
C ASP A 77 -1.18 15.58 12.19
N VAL A 78 -0.29 16.19 11.40
CA VAL A 78 -0.22 17.65 11.28
C VAL A 78 -1.52 18.23 10.71
N ALA A 79 -2.04 17.65 9.63
CA ALA A 79 -3.28 18.09 9.00
C ALA A 79 -4.47 18.02 9.97
N GLU A 80 -4.57 16.94 10.74
CA GLU A 80 -5.59 16.76 11.78
C GLU A 80 -5.45 17.82 12.88
N SER A 81 -4.22 18.15 13.31
CA SER A 81 -3.96 19.23 14.27
C SER A 81 -4.40 20.62 13.76
N PHE A 82 -4.56 20.79 12.45
CA PHE A 82 -5.12 22.01 11.81
C PHE A 82 -6.62 21.89 11.51
N GLY A 83 -7.28 20.79 11.91
CA GLY A 83 -8.69 20.54 11.65
C GLY A 83 -9.02 20.16 10.21
N LEU A 84 -8.04 19.62 9.47
CA LEU A 84 -8.20 19.20 8.08
C LEU A 84 -8.41 17.67 8.00
N GLU A 85 -9.43 17.24 7.25
CA GLU A 85 -9.64 15.83 6.91
C GLU A 85 -8.86 15.43 5.64
N MET A 86 -8.39 14.17 5.58
CA MET A 86 -7.37 13.67 4.63
C MET A 86 -7.81 12.52 3.72
#